data_AF-A0A7S1VU08-F1
#
_entry.id   AF-A0A7S1VU08-F1
#
_cell.length_a   1.000
_cell.length_b   1.000
_cell.length_c   1.000
_cell.angle_alpha   90.00
_cell.angle_beta   90.00
_cell.angle_gamma   90.00
#
_symmetry.space_group_name_H-M   'P 1'
#
loop_
_entity.id
_entity.type
_entity.pdbx_description
1 polymer ?
#
loop_
_entity_poly.entity_id
_entity_poly.type
_entity_poly.pdbx_seq_one_letter_code
_entity_poly.pdbx_strand_id
1 'polypeptide(L)'
;ENIDAPKECKRVLSQMKDYAETAGGEGFVSSMVPHALAVAAYTQRGRPQEAETQLRETLMDKFLAPAADMFNLVINCWINSADSGDVDALDDAIEHCKGLLTEMKQIA
;
A
#
# COMPACT_ATOMS: atom_id res chain seq x y z
N GLU A 1 16.59 19.01 0.92
CA GLU A 1 15.16 18.89 0.57
C GLU A 1 14.58 17.66 1.22
N ASN A 2 13.38 17.75 1.78
CA ASN A 2 12.69 16.58 2.35
C ASN A 2 12.06 15.79 1.20
N ILE A 3 12.81 14.83 0.64
CA ILE A 3 12.34 13.97 -0.44
C ILE A 3 11.10 13.22 0.06
N ASP A 4 10.00 13.27 -0.70
CA ASP A 4 8.79 12.50 -0.39
C ASP A 4 9.03 11.03 -0.76
N ALA A 5 9.77 10.32 0.10
CA ALA A 5 10.24 8.95 -0.12
C ALA A 5 9.13 8.00 -0.64
N PRO A 6 7.88 8.02 -0.12
CA PRO A 6 6.79 7.24 -0.70
C PRO A 6 6.49 7.56 -2.18
N LYS A 7 6.43 8.85 -2.55
CA LYS A 7 6.20 9.26 -3.94
C LYS A 7 7.36 8.84 -4.83
N GLU A 8 8.57 8.89 -4.30
CA GLU A 8 9.76 8.50 -5.04
C GLU A 8 9.85 6.98 -5.24
N CYS A 9 9.42 6.19 -4.25
CA CYS A 9 9.19 4.76 -4.43
C CYS A 9 8.14 4.48 -5.51
N LYS A 10 7.00 5.21 -5.52
CA LYS A 10 5.97 5.09 -6.57
C LYS A 10 6.52 5.42 -7.96
N ARG A 11 7.31 6.48 -8.09
CA ARG A 11 7.89 6.88 -9.38
C ARG A 11 8.85 5.80 -9.91
N VAL A 12 9.71 5.27 -9.06
CA VAL A 12 10.64 4.19 -9.43
C VAL A 12 9.88 2.91 -9.82
N LEU A 13 8.82 2.58 -9.08
CA LEU A 13 7.92 1.47 -9.39
C LEU A 13 7.30 1.58 -10.79
N SER A 14 6.75 2.76 -11.11
CA SER A 14 6.18 3.02 -12.43
C SER A 14 7.24 2.86 -13.53
N GLN A 15 8.44 3.40 -13.32
CA GLN A 15 9.54 3.25 -14.27
C GLN A 15 9.93 1.79 -14.47
N MET A 16 10.02 1.00 -13.40
CA MET A 16 10.31 -0.43 -13.51
C MET A 16 9.25 -1.18 -14.32
N LYS A 17 7.97 -0.83 -14.15
CA LYS A 17 6.87 -1.41 -14.93
C LYS A 17 6.96 -1.03 -16.41
N ASP A 18 7.18 0.25 -16.72
CA ASP A 18 7.35 0.73 -18.09
C ASP A 18 8.55 0.05 -18.78
N TYR A 19 9.66 -0.15 -18.05
CA TYR A 19 10.82 -0.88 -18.54
C TYR A 19 10.51 -2.37 -18.79
N ALA A 20 9.76 -3.03 -17.92
CA ALA A 20 9.35 -4.42 -18.10
C ALA A 20 8.48 -4.60 -19.36
N GLU A 21 7.54 -3.70 -19.59
CA GLU A 21 6.62 -3.70 -20.73
C GLU A 21 7.33 -3.38 -22.06
N THR A 22 8.29 -2.46 -22.06
CA THR A 22 8.96 -1.98 -23.29
C THR A 22 10.20 -2.79 -23.70
N ALA A 23 10.92 -3.38 -22.75
CA ALA A 23 12.18 -4.08 -23.02
C ALA A 23 12.04 -5.59 -23.24
N GLY A 24 10.81 -6.14 -23.26
CA GLY A 24 10.58 -7.59 -23.34
C GLY A 24 11.13 -8.33 -22.13
N GLY A 25 11.17 -7.66 -20.97
CA GLY A 25 11.88 -8.11 -19.79
C GLY A 25 11.13 -9.22 -19.04
N GLU A 26 11.27 -10.47 -19.49
CA GLU A 26 10.88 -11.66 -18.74
C GLU A 26 11.50 -11.73 -17.32
N GLY A 27 12.51 -10.89 -17.03
CA GLY A 27 13.20 -10.80 -15.73
C GLY A 27 12.80 -9.64 -14.81
N PHE A 28 11.96 -8.69 -15.26
CA PHE A 28 11.45 -7.58 -14.43
C PHE A 28 9.97 -7.80 -14.05
N VAL A 29 9.63 -9.05 -13.72
CA VAL A 29 8.33 -9.40 -13.15
C VAL A 29 8.08 -8.46 -11.96
N SER A 30 6.90 -7.83 -11.91
CA SER A 30 6.56 -6.93 -10.81
C SER A 30 6.83 -7.66 -9.50
N SER A 31 7.67 -7.08 -8.66
CA SER A 31 8.03 -7.66 -7.38
C SER A 31 7.10 -7.10 -6.32
N MET A 32 6.72 -7.93 -5.36
CA MET A 32 5.96 -7.47 -4.18
C MET A 32 6.74 -6.48 -3.31
N VAL A 33 8.08 -6.55 -3.33
CA VAL A 33 8.95 -5.84 -2.38
C VAL A 33 8.80 -4.30 -2.49
N PRO A 34 8.86 -3.69 -3.68
CA PRO A 34 8.73 -2.24 -3.77
C PRO A 34 7.32 -1.73 -3.40
N HIS A 35 6.27 -2.51 -3.66
CA HIS A 35 4.90 -2.19 -3.22
C HIS A 35 4.79 -2.20 -1.70
N ALA A 36 5.33 -3.23 -1.04
CA ALA A 36 5.38 -3.32 0.41
C ALA A 36 6.18 -2.16 1.04
N LEU A 37 7.30 -1.78 0.43
CA LEU A 37 8.11 -0.62 0.86
C LEU A 37 7.33 0.70 0.74
N ALA A 38 6.58 0.90 -0.34
CA ALA A 38 5.75 2.09 -0.51
C ALA A 38 4.65 2.16 0.56
N VAL A 39 3.95 1.05 0.83
CA VAL A 39 2.97 0.97 1.93
C VAL A 39 3.61 1.30 3.27
N ALA A 40 4.75 0.68 3.59
CA ALA A 40 5.46 0.95 4.85
C ALA A 40 5.88 2.42 4.98
N ALA A 41 6.35 3.04 3.89
CA ALA A 41 6.75 4.44 3.88
C ALA A 41 5.55 5.40 4.08
N TYR A 42 4.38 5.10 3.50
CA TYR A 42 3.16 5.86 3.77
C TYR A 42 2.70 5.69 5.22
N THR A 43 2.75 4.46 5.76
CA THR A 43 2.42 4.17 7.16
C THR A 43 3.30 4.96 8.13
N GLN A 44 4.61 5.00 7.91
CA GLN A 44 5.55 5.75 8.75
C GLN A 44 5.30 7.27 8.74
N ARG A 45 4.62 7.78 7.70
CA ARG A 45 4.28 9.20 7.58
C ARG A 45 2.85 9.51 8.04
N GLY A 46 2.12 8.53 8.59
CA GLY A 46 0.73 8.72 9.03
C GLY A 46 -0.20 9.07 7.88
N ARG A 47 0.02 8.46 6.70
CA ARG A 47 -0.73 8.72 5.45
C ARG A 47 -1.58 7.49 5.09
N PRO A 48 -2.66 7.21 5.83
CA PRO A 48 -3.39 5.95 5.71
C PRO A 48 -4.12 5.82 4.38
N GLN A 49 -4.65 6.91 3.82
CA GLN A 49 -5.34 6.89 2.54
C GLN A 49 -4.39 6.51 1.39
N GLU A 50 -3.18 7.08 1.38
CA GLU A 50 -2.18 6.72 0.38
C GLU A 50 -1.63 5.30 0.58
N ALA A 51 -1.46 4.85 1.83
CA ALA A 51 -1.06 3.48 2.14
C ALA A 51 -2.10 2.46 1.64
N GLU A 52 -3.39 2.73 1.87
CA GLU A 52 -4.48 1.90 1.39
C GLU A 52 -4.59 1.91 -0.13
N THR A 53 -4.45 3.08 -0.75
CA THR A 53 -4.46 3.21 -2.22
C THR A 53 -3.36 2.36 -2.85
N GLN A 54 -2.14 2.39 -2.29
CA GLN A 54 -1.03 1.56 -2.75
C GLN A 54 -1.31 0.06 -2.58
N LEU A 55 -1.93 -0.36 -1.48
CA LEU A 55 -2.32 -1.76 -1.27
C LEU A 55 -3.36 -2.19 -2.33
N ARG A 56 -4.37 -1.35 -2.61
CA ARG A 56 -5.39 -1.61 -3.63
C ARG A 56 -4.81 -1.68 -5.05
N GLU A 57 -3.88 -0.79 -5.40
CA GLU A 57 -3.14 -0.86 -6.67
C GLU A 57 -2.39 -2.19 -6.80
N THR A 58 -1.85 -2.70 -5.70
CA THR A 58 -1.14 -3.99 -5.66
C THR A 58 -2.09 -5.17 -5.83
N LEU A 59 -3.30 -5.11 -5.25
CA LEU A 59 -4.35 -6.11 -5.40
C LEU A 59 -4.90 -6.21 -6.84
N MET A 60 -4.87 -5.11 -7.58
CA MET A 60 -5.33 -5.09 -8.98
C MET A 60 -4.31 -5.65 -9.96
N ASP A 61 -3.05 -5.81 -9.55
CA ASP A 61 -2.02 -6.45 -10.37
C ASP A 61 -2.17 -7.98 -10.27
N LYS A 62 -2.63 -8.61 -11.36
CA LYS A 62 -2.89 -10.05 -11.46
C LYS A 62 -1.66 -10.92 -11.23
N PHE A 63 -0.47 -10.35 -11.28
CA PHE A 63 0.79 -11.05 -11.07
C PHE A 63 1.30 -10.94 -9.63
N LEU A 64 0.61 -10.18 -8.78
CA LEU A 64 0.99 -9.89 -7.41
C LEU A 64 -0.08 -10.39 -6.44
N ALA A 65 0.34 -11.22 -5.49
CA ALA A 65 -0.46 -11.56 -4.32
C ALA A 65 0.08 -10.77 -3.13
N PRO A 66 -0.65 -9.76 -2.62
CA PRO A 66 -0.18 -8.99 -1.49
C PRO A 66 0.02 -9.85 -0.24
N ALA A 67 1.14 -9.64 0.42
CA ALA A 67 1.43 -10.32 1.67
C ALA A 67 0.50 -9.80 2.78
N ALA A 68 0.11 -10.69 3.70
CA ALA A 68 -0.71 -10.34 4.88
C ALA A 68 -0.10 -9.17 5.68
N ASP A 69 1.23 -9.06 5.70
CA ASP A 69 1.95 -7.96 6.36
C ASP A 69 1.60 -6.58 5.79
N MET A 70 1.24 -6.47 4.51
CA MET A 70 0.84 -5.20 3.91
C MET A 70 -0.54 -4.75 4.43
N PHE A 71 -1.48 -5.68 4.64
CA PHE A 71 -2.76 -5.37 5.27
C PHE A 71 -2.56 -4.89 6.71
N ASN A 72 -1.70 -5.57 7.48
CA ASN A 72 -1.35 -5.18 8.85
C ASN A 72 -0.74 -3.77 8.91
N LEU A 73 0.11 -3.40 7.94
CA LEU A 73 0.70 -2.06 7.86
C LEU A 73 -0.35 -0.95 7.61
N VAL A 74 -1.33 -1.21 6.74
CA VAL A 74 -2.40 -0.23 6.44
C VAL A 74 -3.37 -0.11 7.62
N ILE A 75 -3.76 -1.22 8.24
CA ILE A 75 -4.61 -1.24 9.43
C ILE A 75 -3.95 -0.46 10.57
N ASN A 76 -2.67 -0.73 10.85
CA ASN A 76 -1.92 0.03 11.87
C ASN A 76 -1.82 1.52 11.52
N CYS A 77 -1.72 1.87 10.23
CA CYS A 77 -1.70 3.26 9.81
C CYS A 77 -3.02 3.97 10.13
N TRP A 78 -4.16 3.35 9.81
CA TRP A 78 -5.48 3.89 10.10
C TRP A 78 -5.70 4.08 11.60
N ILE A 79 -5.40 3.06 12.40
CA ILE A 79 -5.51 3.12 13.88
C ILE A 79 -4.66 4.27 14.44
N ASN A 80 -3.40 4.39 14.03
CA ASN A 80 -2.51 5.44 14.52
C ASN A 80 -2.91 6.84 14.03
N SER A 81 -3.58 6.95 12.88
CA SER A 81 -4.08 8.24 12.36
C SER A 81 -5.31 8.74 13.12
N ALA A 82 -6.09 7.82 13.69
CA ALA A 82 -7.28 8.10 14.48
C ALA A 82 -6.98 8.35 15.98
N ASP A 83 -5.73 8.16 16.43
CA ASP A 83 -5.30 8.40 17.82
C ASP A 83 -5.23 9.91 18.19
N SER A 84 -5.92 10.76 17.41
CA SER A 84 -6.05 12.20 17.64
C SER A 84 -7.16 12.57 18.63
N GLY A 85 -7.97 11.59 19.06
CA GLY A 85 -9.15 11.81 19.92
C GLY A 85 -10.39 12.27 19.16
N ASP A 86 -10.34 12.29 17.83
CA ASP A 86 -11.48 12.55 16.95
C ASP A 86 -12.29 11.27 16.74
N VAL A 87 -13.54 11.27 17.24
CA VAL A 87 -14.44 10.11 17.20
C VAL A 87 -14.86 9.79 15.76
N ASP A 88 -15.04 10.81 14.92
CA ASP A 88 -15.43 10.61 13.53
C ASP A 88 -14.26 9.96 12.75
N ALA A 89 -13.03 10.41 13.01
CA ALA A 89 -11.84 9.80 12.43
C ALA A 89 -11.62 8.34 12.89
N LEU A 90 -12.02 8.01 14.12
CA LEU A 90 -11.96 6.65 14.64
C LEU A 90 -13.00 5.74 13.99
N ASP A 91 -14.23 6.21 13.81
CA ASP A 91 -15.29 5.45 13.13
C ASP A 91 -14.93 5.18 11.66
N ASP A 92 -14.40 6.20 10.95
CA ASP A 92 -13.89 6.06 9.59
C ASP A 92 -12.76 5.02 9.54
N ALA A 93 -11.76 5.11 10.43
CA ALA A 93 -10.66 4.16 10.49
C ALA A 93 -11.13 2.72 10.74
N ILE A 94 -12.15 2.53 11.59
CA ILE A 94 -12.76 1.23 11.86
C ILE A 94 -13.44 0.67 10.61
N GLU A 95 -14.15 1.50 9.85
CA GLU A 95 -14.78 1.08 8.58
C GLU A 95 -13.74 0.60 7.57
N HIS A 96 -12.67 1.39 7.37
CA HIS A 96 -11.56 1.04 6.48
C HIS A 96 -10.89 -0.29 6.91
N CYS A 97 -10.61 -0.46 8.20
CA CYS A 97 -10.02 -1.70 8.73
C CYS A 97 -10.92 -2.92 8.50
N LYS A 98 -12.24 -2.80 8.70
CA LYS A 98 -13.21 -3.88 8.45
C LYS A 98 -13.26 -4.26 6.97
N GLY A 99 -13.22 -3.27 6.07
CA GLY A 99 -13.14 -3.49 4.63
C GLY A 99 -11.91 -4.31 4.25
N LEU A 100 -10.74 -3.88 4.71
CA LEU A 100 -9.47 -4.57 4.45
C LEU A 100 -9.42 -6.00 4.99
N LEU A 101 -9.95 -6.24 6.20
CA LEU A 101 -10.06 -7.59 6.76
C LEU A 101 -10.99 -8.50 5.96
N THR A 102 -12.02 -7.94 5.34
CA THR A 102 -12.95 -8.70 4.48
C THR A 102 -12.26 -9.07 3.17
N GLU A 103 -11.55 -8.12 2.56
CA GLU A 103 -10.76 -8.36 1.35
C GLU A 103 -9.69 -9.41 1.60
N MET A 104 -8.93 -9.32 2.70
CA MET A 104 -7.91 -10.31 3.06
C MET A 104 -8.47 -11.74 3.14
N LYS A 105 -9.69 -11.92 3.67
CA LYS A 105 -10.35 -13.23 3.76
C LYS A 105 -10.80 -13.79 2.40
N GLN A 106 -10.99 -12.95 1.39
CA GLN A 106 -11.39 -13.39 0.05
C GLN A 106 -10.20 -13.86 -0.78
N ILE A 107 -8.98 -13.50 -0.38
CA ILE A 107 -7.73 -13.79 -1.11
C ILE A 107 -6.93 -14.93 -0.45
N ALA A 108 -7.30 -15.33 0.78
CA ALA A 108 -6.71 -16.45 1.54
C ALA A 108 -7.45 -17.77 1.29
#